data_AF-A0AAJ2WKZ6-F1
#
_entry.id   AF-A0AAJ2WKZ6-F1
#
_cell.length_a   1.000
_cell.length_b   1.000
_cell.length_c   1.000
_cell.angle_alpha   90.00
_cell.angle_beta   90.00
_cell.angle_gamma   90.00
#
_symmetry.space_group_name_H-M   'P 1'
#
loop_
_entity.id
_entity.type
_entity.pdbx_description
1 polymer ?
#
loop_
_entity_poly.entity_id
_entity_poly.type
_entity_poly.pdbx_seq_one_letter_code
_entity_poly.pdbx_strand_id
1 'polypeptide(L)'
;MHDVAIIGAGIIGTSIARALGRYKLSVVIFDKENDVSMGATKANSAIVHGGFAESHTKVKGGLCYKGRKQFDQLDKELNFGFEKVGSLVLAFEEDQLEKLKSLYENGLANGLDDLEILDHDQIMAMEPNVNPDVKYALYCKGAGICSPYEMAIAMAENAVANGVELLLNTEITAIEKTADGFNLTDHSGKNYQSRFVINAGGVSSDTISQMVGLDYFSITPRTGEYLLMVRGSSSIINTVLFQMPTKMGKGILVAPTYFGNLIIGPDAVNEDTVDKSTHSERLLKIFNEAKHTTDKLNIKQFVRSFTGVRAVSSTDDFIIEATPVTGFINCAGIQSPGLTSSPAITEMVLDFLKNQNCPFEEDPSFNPYRAPIITRSELKPLKEITPFVDIDSSPEKIICRCEQVSEATIIDAMNRGITVTTVDGIKRRTRAGFGWCQGTFCRPRVAEVMERVLGHEIDSGFDVEHSGVNRVGKNEIVDYISKHTD
;
A
#
# COMPACT_ATOMS: atom_id res chain seq x y z
N MET A 1 2.15 -11.08 -29.52
CA MET A 1 3.07 -11.67 -28.52
C MET A 1 3.72 -10.50 -27.80
N HIS A 2 3.65 -10.48 -26.47
CA HIS A 2 4.31 -9.49 -25.64
C HIS A 2 5.75 -9.90 -25.37
N ASP A 3 6.61 -8.93 -25.06
CA ASP A 3 7.94 -9.22 -24.54
C ASP A 3 7.83 -9.66 -23.08
N VAL A 4 7.05 -8.95 -22.26
CA VAL A 4 6.92 -9.24 -20.83
C VAL A 4 5.45 -9.22 -20.40
N ALA A 5 5.02 -10.28 -19.72
CA ALA A 5 3.73 -10.37 -19.04
C ALA A 5 3.93 -10.33 -17.53
N ILE A 6 3.17 -9.49 -16.83
CA ILE A 6 3.22 -9.34 -15.37
C ILE A 6 1.87 -9.80 -14.81
N ILE A 7 1.90 -10.74 -13.87
CA ILE A 7 0.69 -11.25 -13.20
C ILE A 7 0.58 -10.58 -11.83
N GLY A 8 -0.37 -9.65 -11.69
CA GLY A 8 -0.68 -8.89 -10.49
C GLY A 8 -0.36 -7.39 -10.63
N ALA A 9 -1.38 -6.53 -10.49
CA ALA A 9 -1.29 -5.07 -10.48
C ALA A 9 -1.26 -4.49 -9.04
N GLY A 10 -0.59 -5.20 -8.13
CA GLY A 10 -0.15 -4.65 -6.85
C GLY A 10 1.07 -3.74 -7.01
N ILE A 11 1.66 -3.30 -5.88
CA ILE A 11 2.82 -2.40 -5.90
C ILE A 11 4.02 -2.99 -6.66
N ILE A 12 4.25 -4.29 -6.56
CA ILE A 12 5.37 -4.95 -7.25
C ILE A 12 5.16 -4.93 -8.75
N GLY A 13 4.03 -5.42 -9.25
CA GLY A 13 3.78 -5.46 -10.69
C GLY A 13 3.68 -4.08 -11.32
N THR A 14 3.06 -3.11 -10.66
CA THR A 14 2.99 -1.73 -11.16
C THR A 14 4.35 -1.04 -11.17
N SER A 15 5.21 -1.28 -10.17
CA SER A 15 6.59 -0.75 -10.15
C SER A 15 7.43 -1.32 -11.29
N ILE A 16 7.34 -2.64 -11.52
CA ILE A 16 8.03 -3.33 -12.62
C ILE A 16 7.53 -2.83 -13.97
N ALA A 17 6.21 -2.74 -14.15
CA ALA A 17 5.60 -2.27 -15.38
C ALA A 17 6.03 -0.85 -15.73
N ARG A 18 6.02 0.06 -14.76
CA ARG A 18 6.52 1.43 -14.97
C ARG A 18 7.97 1.43 -15.43
N ALA A 19 8.82 0.66 -14.77
CA ALA A 19 10.23 0.61 -15.12
C ALA A 19 10.47 0.01 -16.50
N LEU A 20 9.66 -0.99 -16.91
CA LEU A 20 9.72 -1.56 -18.25
C LEU A 20 9.15 -0.63 -19.33
N GLY A 21 8.17 0.21 -19.02
CA GLY A 21 7.61 1.22 -19.93
C GLY A 21 8.61 2.30 -20.37
N ARG A 22 9.80 2.34 -19.76
CA ARG A 22 10.94 3.15 -20.22
C ARG A 22 11.58 2.62 -21.51
N TYR A 23 11.40 1.35 -21.81
CA TYR A 23 12.04 0.67 -22.93
C TYR A 23 11.03 0.37 -24.03
N LYS A 24 11.52 0.17 -25.26
CA LYS A 24 10.73 -0.26 -26.42
C LYS A 24 10.34 -1.73 -26.31
N LEU A 25 9.52 -2.04 -25.31
CA LEU A 25 9.03 -3.37 -24.99
C LEU A 25 7.51 -3.40 -25.08
N SER A 26 6.95 -4.49 -25.63
CA SER A 26 5.53 -4.76 -25.44
C SER A 26 5.32 -5.41 -24.08
N VAL A 27 4.69 -4.67 -23.16
CA VAL A 27 4.46 -5.09 -21.77
C VAL A 27 2.96 -5.15 -21.51
N VAL A 28 2.51 -6.20 -20.83
CA VAL A 28 1.12 -6.34 -20.37
C VAL A 28 1.07 -6.71 -18.89
N ILE A 29 0.14 -6.10 -18.16
CA ILE A 29 -0.19 -6.46 -16.77
C ILE A 29 -1.57 -7.12 -16.75
N PHE A 30 -1.68 -8.25 -16.07
CA PHE A 30 -2.95 -8.92 -15.79
C PHE A 30 -3.28 -8.79 -14.30
N ASP A 31 -4.50 -8.36 -13.98
CA ASP A 31 -5.02 -8.44 -12.62
C ASP A 31 -6.45 -8.98 -12.64
N LYS A 32 -6.76 -9.86 -11.69
CA LYS A 32 -8.09 -10.45 -11.55
C LYS A 32 -9.13 -9.47 -10.99
N GLU A 33 -8.67 -8.43 -10.31
CA GLU A 33 -9.52 -7.44 -9.68
C GLU A 33 -9.93 -6.35 -10.68
N ASN A 34 -10.94 -5.57 -10.32
CA ASN A 34 -11.54 -4.55 -11.18
C ASN A 34 -10.79 -3.21 -11.21
N ASP A 35 -9.69 -3.09 -10.47
CA ASP A 35 -8.84 -1.90 -10.35
C ASP A 35 -7.44 -2.36 -9.91
N VAL A 36 -6.47 -1.46 -9.97
CA VAL A 36 -5.12 -1.71 -9.45
C VAL A 36 -5.07 -1.58 -7.92
N SER A 37 -4.01 -2.10 -7.29
CA SER A 37 -3.80 -2.01 -5.83
C SER A 37 -4.85 -2.75 -4.98
N MET A 38 -5.56 -3.74 -5.53
CA MET A 38 -6.71 -4.36 -4.86
C MET A 38 -6.37 -5.47 -3.84
N GLY A 39 -5.11 -5.90 -3.79
CA GLY A 39 -4.57 -6.81 -2.78
C GLY A 39 -3.95 -6.11 -1.56
N ALA A 40 -2.83 -6.64 -1.07
CA ALA A 40 -2.13 -6.13 0.12
C ALA A 40 -1.67 -4.66 0.03
N THR A 41 -1.49 -4.14 -1.19
CA THR A 41 -1.01 -2.77 -1.41
C THR A 41 -1.93 -1.70 -0.84
N LYS A 42 -3.26 -1.86 -0.90
CA LYS A 42 -4.17 -0.87 -0.31
C LYS A 42 -4.33 -1.00 1.21
N ALA A 43 -3.99 -2.16 1.77
CA ALA A 43 -4.29 -2.53 3.15
C ALA A 43 -3.00 -2.84 3.93
N ASN A 44 -2.28 -1.77 4.31
CA ASN A 44 -1.09 -1.83 5.15
C ASN A 44 -0.94 -0.54 5.96
N SER A 45 0.13 -0.45 6.74
CA SER A 45 0.41 0.68 7.62
C SER A 45 0.86 1.96 6.91
N ALA A 46 1.02 1.93 5.58
CA ALA A 46 1.43 3.07 4.77
C ALA A 46 2.82 3.64 5.10
N ILE A 47 3.69 2.82 5.71
CA ILE A 47 5.03 3.21 6.16
C ILE A 47 6.08 2.90 5.10
N VAL A 48 6.94 3.88 4.85
CA VAL A 48 8.24 3.73 4.17
C VAL A 48 9.28 3.40 5.25
N HIS A 49 9.52 2.10 5.45
CA HIS A 49 10.30 1.60 6.58
C HIS A 49 11.79 1.95 6.49
N GLY A 50 12.42 2.19 7.63
CA GLY A 50 13.85 2.54 7.70
C GLY A 50 14.80 1.50 7.10
N GLY A 51 14.56 0.21 7.40
CA GLY A 51 15.41 -0.92 6.97
C GLY A 51 16.24 -1.58 8.07
N PHE A 52 16.00 -1.25 9.34
CA PHE A 52 16.76 -1.79 10.49
C PHE A 52 16.18 -3.06 11.11
N ALA A 53 14.93 -3.43 10.82
CA ALA A 53 14.22 -4.51 11.52
C ALA A 53 14.46 -5.91 10.94
N GLU A 54 14.60 -6.03 9.62
CA GLU A 54 14.80 -7.32 8.97
C GLU A 54 16.29 -7.64 8.85
N SER A 55 16.67 -8.90 9.10
CA SER A 55 18.07 -9.33 9.08
C SER A 55 18.77 -9.01 7.76
N HIS A 56 20.00 -8.50 7.83
CA HIS A 56 20.86 -8.28 6.66
C HIS A 56 21.23 -9.54 5.87
N THR A 57 21.05 -10.71 6.49
CA THR A 57 21.25 -12.01 5.82
C THR A 57 20.10 -12.41 4.91
N LYS A 58 18.97 -11.67 4.96
CA LYS A 58 17.77 -11.94 4.18
C LYS A 58 17.63 -10.96 3.01
N VAL A 59 17.03 -11.42 1.93
CA VAL A 59 16.69 -10.61 0.75
C VAL A 59 15.84 -9.40 1.16
N LYS A 60 14.81 -9.61 1.99
CA LYS A 60 13.96 -8.50 2.46
C LYS A 60 14.71 -7.41 3.26
N GLY A 61 15.75 -7.79 4.00
CA GLY A 61 16.61 -6.85 4.75
C GLY A 61 17.47 -6.01 3.81
N GLY A 62 18.18 -6.67 2.89
CA GLY A 62 19.07 -6.02 1.94
C GLY A 62 18.39 -5.09 0.92
N LEU A 63 17.08 -5.23 0.70
CA LEU A 63 16.32 -4.40 -0.26
C LEU A 63 15.62 -3.20 0.35
N CYS A 64 15.29 -3.22 1.64
CA CYS A 64 14.45 -2.19 2.26
C CYS A 64 15.08 -0.79 2.17
N TYR A 65 16.33 -0.65 2.61
CA TYR A 65 17.02 0.64 2.58
C TYR A 65 17.30 1.12 1.15
N LYS A 66 17.64 0.20 0.23
CA LYS A 66 17.83 0.52 -1.20
C LYS A 66 16.55 1.08 -1.81
N GLY A 67 15.41 0.44 -1.56
CA GLY A 67 14.11 0.88 -2.04
C GLY A 67 13.71 2.23 -1.43
N ARG A 68 13.84 2.39 -0.11
CA ARG A 68 13.55 3.66 0.60
C ARG A 68 14.25 4.86 -0.03
N LYS A 69 15.52 4.74 -0.42
CA LYS A 69 16.30 5.83 -1.01
C LYS A 69 15.73 6.36 -2.34
N GLN A 70 14.87 5.61 -3.00
CA GLN A 70 14.28 6.00 -4.28
C GLN A 70 12.97 6.80 -4.12
N PHE A 71 12.36 6.80 -2.93
CA PHE A 71 11.01 7.36 -2.71
C PHE A 71 10.92 8.86 -3.01
N ASP A 72 11.93 9.67 -2.65
CA ASP A 72 11.90 11.11 -2.96
C ASP A 72 11.81 11.37 -4.46
N GLN A 73 12.59 10.63 -5.24
CA GLN A 73 12.64 10.81 -6.69
C GLN A 73 11.34 10.30 -7.32
N LEU A 74 10.86 9.14 -6.88
CA LEU A 74 9.59 8.60 -7.34
C LEU A 74 8.43 9.54 -7.03
N ASP A 75 8.39 10.16 -5.85
CA ASP A 75 7.31 11.08 -5.50
C ASP A 75 7.38 12.40 -6.29
N LYS A 76 8.59 12.91 -6.57
CA LYS A 76 8.76 14.05 -7.49
C LYS A 76 8.25 13.75 -8.90
N GLU A 77 8.42 12.51 -9.35
CA GLU A 77 7.97 12.06 -10.67
C GLU A 77 6.46 11.81 -10.70
N LEU A 78 5.92 11.15 -9.69
CA LEU A 78 4.58 10.55 -9.73
C LEU A 78 3.54 11.26 -8.84
N ASN A 79 3.98 12.09 -7.89
CA ASN A 79 3.15 12.83 -6.95
C ASN A 79 2.15 11.94 -6.20
N PHE A 80 2.61 10.80 -5.66
CA PHE A 80 1.74 9.88 -4.92
C PHE A 80 1.58 10.22 -3.44
N GLY A 81 2.35 11.20 -2.96
CA GLY A 81 2.36 11.65 -1.59
C GLY A 81 3.29 10.81 -0.74
N PHE A 82 4.51 11.31 -0.55
CA PHE A 82 5.51 10.79 0.36
C PHE A 82 6.02 11.88 1.29
N GLU A 83 6.26 11.54 2.56
CA GLU A 83 6.86 12.44 3.53
C GLU A 83 7.83 11.69 4.45
N LYS A 84 9.05 12.24 4.62
CA LYS A 84 10.06 11.73 5.55
C LYS A 84 9.81 12.27 6.95
N VAL A 85 8.87 11.65 7.64
CA VAL A 85 8.52 12.00 9.03
C VAL A 85 9.46 11.34 10.07
N GLY A 86 10.30 10.39 9.66
CA GLY A 86 11.12 9.59 10.58
C GLY A 86 10.30 8.54 11.34
N SER A 87 11.00 7.72 12.13
CA SER A 87 10.37 6.72 13.00
C SER A 87 11.14 6.49 14.29
N LEU A 88 10.42 6.17 15.36
CA LEU A 88 10.98 5.76 16.66
C LEU A 88 10.55 4.34 17.00
N VAL A 89 11.48 3.49 17.44
CA VAL A 89 11.18 2.25 18.17
C VAL A 89 11.35 2.52 19.65
N LEU A 90 10.23 2.59 20.38
CA LEU A 90 10.20 2.98 21.78
C LEU A 90 10.58 1.82 22.70
N ALA A 91 11.38 2.11 23.72
CA ALA A 91 11.73 1.21 24.81
C ALA A 91 11.32 1.83 26.15
N PHE A 92 10.55 1.08 26.95
CA PHE A 92 10.01 1.49 28.25
C PHE A 92 10.76 0.86 29.43
N GLU A 93 11.50 -0.22 29.17
CA GLU A 93 12.26 -0.96 30.18
C GLU A 93 13.77 -0.80 29.96
N GLU A 94 14.58 -0.86 31.04
CA GLU A 94 16.05 -0.72 30.93
C GLU A 94 16.68 -1.83 30.07
N ASP A 95 16.14 -3.05 30.17
CA ASP A 95 16.67 -4.23 29.48
C ASP A 95 16.39 -4.20 27.97
N GLN A 96 15.53 -3.30 27.51
CA GLN A 96 15.20 -3.12 26.09
C GLN A 96 16.26 -2.31 25.34
N LEU A 97 17.18 -1.63 26.02
CA LEU A 97 18.27 -0.89 25.38
C LEU A 97 19.16 -1.81 24.53
N GLU A 98 19.46 -3.02 25.00
CA GLU A 98 20.25 -4.00 24.23
C GLU A 98 19.52 -4.47 22.96
N LYS A 99 18.18 -4.53 23.00
CA LYS A 99 17.37 -4.82 21.81
C LYS A 99 17.43 -3.66 20.80
N LEU A 100 17.41 -2.41 21.26
CA LEU A 100 17.61 -1.25 20.39
C LEU A 100 18.99 -1.25 19.75
N LYS A 101 20.05 -1.55 20.51
CA LYS A 101 21.41 -1.71 19.98
C LYS A 101 21.48 -2.81 18.91
N SER A 102 20.82 -3.94 19.14
CA SER A 102 20.75 -5.03 18.15
C SER A 102 20.07 -4.58 16.85
N LEU A 103 18.98 -3.81 16.94
CA LEU A 103 18.31 -3.22 15.77
C LEU A 103 19.20 -2.19 15.06
N TYR A 104 19.91 -1.36 15.82
CA TYR A 104 20.87 -0.38 15.31
C TYR A 104 21.99 -1.07 14.52
N GLU A 105 22.64 -2.08 15.09
CA GLU A 105 23.71 -2.86 14.45
C GLU A 105 23.22 -3.57 13.19
N ASN A 106 22.03 -4.18 13.22
CA ASN A 106 21.44 -4.78 12.03
C ASN A 106 21.14 -3.72 10.95
N GLY A 107 20.70 -2.53 11.35
CA GLY A 107 20.55 -1.39 10.45
C GLY A 107 21.86 -0.98 9.79
N LEU A 108 22.95 -0.87 10.56
CA LEU A 108 24.28 -0.60 10.00
C LEU A 108 24.72 -1.71 9.03
N ALA A 109 24.46 -2.99 9.36
CA ALA A 109 24.75 -4.11 8.48
C ALA A 109 23.92 -4.09 7.17
N ASN A 110 22.71 -3.54 7.22
CA ASN A 110 21.88 -3.24 6.03
C ASN A 110 22.32 -1.97 5.28
N GLY A 111 23.35 -1.27 5.77
CA GLY A 111 23.94 -0.09 5.17
C GLY A 111 23.28 1.23 5.54
N LEU A 112 22.40 1.27 6.55
CA LEU A 112 21.79 2.51 7.02
C LEU A 112 22.83 3.42 7.64
N ASP A 113 22.70 4.72 7.39
CA ASP A 113 23.58 5.80 7.85
C ASP A 113 22.82 6.89 8.62
N ASP A 114 21.53 6.67 8.89
CA ASP A 114 20.58 7.65 9.43
C ASP A 114 19.85 7.14 10.69
N LEU A 115 20.54 6.33 11.49
CA LEU A 115 20.07 5.79 12.77
C LEU A 115 20.74 6.48 13.95
N GLU A 116 19.99 6.62 15.04
CA GLU A 116 20.47 7.14 16.32
C GLU A 116 19.70 6.49 17.47
N ILE A 117 20.36 6.23 18.61
CA ILE A 117 19.65 5.89 19.85
C ILE A 117 19.46 7.18 20.64
N LEU A 118 18.21 7.52 20.92
CA LEU A 118 17.82 8.70 21.69
C LEU A 118 17.56 8.35 23.15
N ASP A 119 17.86 9.30 24.03
CA ASP A 119 17.45 9.27 25.43
C ASP A 119 16.04 9.87 25.64
N HIS A 120 15.52 9.77 26.87
CA HIS A 120 14.20 10.29 27.25
C HIS A 120 14.00 11.77 26.86
N ASP A 121 14.95 12.65 27.15
CA ASP A 121 14.76 14.10 26.94
C ASP A 121 14.71 14.44 25.44
N GLN A 122 15.54 13.78 24.64
CA GLN A 122 15.49 13.87 23.17
C GLN A 122 14.16 13.36 22.61
N ILE A 123 13.63 12.25 23.15
CA ILE A 123 12.35 11.69 22.73
C ILE A 123 11.21 12.65 23.07
N MET A 124 11.15 13.17 24.30
CA MET A 124 10.09 14.08 24.73
C MET A 124 10.13 15.43 23.99
N ALA A 125 11.31 15.86 23.55
CA ALA A 125 11.45 17.04 22.69
C ALA A 125 10.88 16.80 21.28
N MET A 126 11.06 15.59 20.71
CA MET A 126 10.54 15.23 19.39
C MET A 126 9.06 14.84 19.41
N GLU A 127 8.61 14.17 20.47
CA GLU A 127 7.27 13.62 20.63
C GLU A 127 6.69 13.92 22.03
N PRO A 128 6.22 15.16 22.28
CA PRO A 128 5.77 15.57 23.61
C PRO A 128 4.56 14.80 24.16
N ASN A 129 3.84 14.09 23.29
CA ASN A 129 2.64 13.31 23.66
C ASN A 129 2.91 11.80 23.76
N VAL A 130 4.16 11.35 23.56
CA VAL A 130 4.51 9.95 23.87
C VAL A 130 4.37 9.72 25.38
N ASN A 131 4.07 8.48 25.75
CA ASN A 131 4.04 8.06 27.15
C ASN A 131 5.36 8.42 27.86
N PRO A 132 5.34 9.23 28.93
CA PRO A 132 6.53 9.73 29.62
C PRO A 132 7.37 8.63 30.29
N ASP A 133 6.85 7.40 30.42
CA ASP A 133 7.62 6.26 30.91
C ASP A 133 8.67 5.75 29.90
N VAL A 134 8.68 6.28 28.67
CA VAL A 134 9.68 5.91 27.65
C VAL A 134 11.09 6.26 28.12
N LYS A 135 12.06 5.36 27.92
CA LYS A 135 13.44 5.55 28.39
C LYS A 135 14.41 5.83 27.27
N TYR A 136 14.28 5.05 26.19
CA TYR A 136 15.15 5.12 25.03
C TYR A 136 14.34 4.88 23.75
N ALA A 137 14.87 5.30 22.62
CA ALA A 137 14.30 4.96 21.33
C ALA A 137 15.36 4.79 20.26
N LEU A 138 15.15 3.85 19.33
CA LEU A 138 15.91 3.85 18.07
C LEU A 138 15.19 4.78 17.08
N TYR A 139 15.84 5.89 16.75
CA TYR A 139 15.39 6.84 15.75
C TYR A 139 15.95 6.49 14.36
N CYS A 140 15.10 6.50 13.35
CA CYS A 140 15.49 6.45 11.94
C CYS A 140 14.97 7.69 11.25
N LYS A 141 15.87 8.58 10.86
CA LYS A 141 15.53 9.90 10.32
C LYS A 141 14.83 9.81 8.96
N GLY A 142 15.29 8.95 8.07
CA GLY A 142 14.77 8.91 6.71
C GLY A 142 13.62 7.92 6.50
N ALA A 143 13.10 7.27 7.54
CA ALA A 143 11.81 6.58 7.47
C ALA A 143 10.68 7.59 7.17
N GLY A 144 9.55 7.11 6.66
CA GLY A 144 8.48 8.01 6.25
C GLY A 144 7.14 7.34 6.08
N ILE A 145 6.22 8.10 5.49
CA ILE A 145 4.84 7.70 5.23
C ILE A 145 4.49 8.01 3.78
N CYS A 146 3.64 7.21 3.16
CA CYS A 146 3.13 7.49 1.83
C CYS A 146 1.66 7.09 1.67
N SER A 147 1.03 7.44 0.55
CA SER A 147 -0.25 6.80 0.16
C SER A 147 0.04 5.54 -0.66
N PRO A 148 -0.14 4.32 -0.11
CA PRO A 148 0.36 3.11 -0.77
C PRO A 148 -0.48 2.72 -2.01
N TYR A 149 -1.79 2.98 -1.98
CA TYR A 149 -2.66 2.78 -3.14
C TYR A 149 -2.43 3.86 -4.21
N GLU A 150 -2.23 5.13 -3.84
CA GLU A 150 -1.91 6.17 -4.83
C GLU A 150 -0.55 5.90 -5.49
N MET A 151 0.43 5.35 -4.75
CA MET A 151 1.71 4.96 -5.33
C MET A 151 1.53 3.93 -6.45
N ALA A 152 0.75 2.86 -6.20
CA ALA A 152 0.48 1.85 -7.23
C ALA A 152 -0.40 2.37 -8.37
N ILE A 153 -1.39 3.23 -8.09
CA ILE A 153 -2.20 3.90 -9.12
C ILE A 153 -1.32 4.79 -10.00
N ALA A 154 -0.48 5.64 -9.41
CA ALA A 154 0.39 6.55 -10.15
C ALA A 154 1.44 5.79 -10.98
N MET A 155 1.99 4.69 -10.45
CA MET A 155 2.87 3.79 -11.20
C MET A 155 2.15 3.18 -12.40
N ALA A 156 0.93 2.68 -12.22
CA ALA A 156 0.12 2.09 -13.29
C ALA A 156 -0.31 3.12 -14.35
N GLU A 157 -0.79 4.29 -13.94
CA GLU A 157 -1.17 5.38 -14.85
C GLU A 157 0.05 5.83 -15.68
N ASN A 158 1.21 5.96 -15.04
CA ASN A 158 2.44 6.31 -15.75
C ASN A 158 2.89 5.19 -16.71
N ALA A 159 2.77 3.92 -16.31
CA ALA A 159 3.07 2.79 -17.21
C ALA A 159 2.15 2.80 -18.44
N VAL A 160 0.83 2.96 -18.24
CA VAL A 160 -0.16 3.02 -19.33
C VAL A 160 0.07 4.22 -20.25
N ALA A 161 0.38 5.39 -19.69
CA ALA A 161 0.73 6.57 -20.47
C ALA A 161 2.00 6.39 -21.32
N ASN A 162 2.87 5.45 -20.95
CA ASN A 162 4.06 5.05 -21.70
C ASN A 162 3.87 3.74 -22.50
N GLY A 163 2.62 3.35 -22.80
CA GLY A 163 2.31 2.27 -23.74
C GLY A 163 2.22 0.86 -23.14
N VAL A 164 2.28 0.71 -21.82
CA VAL A 164 2.02 -0.58 -21.17
C VAL A 164 0.51 -0.91 -21.22
N GLU A 165 0.17 -2.13 -21.60
CA GLU A 165 -1.21 -2.62 -21.57
C GLU A 165 -1.60 -3.08 -20.17
N LEU A 166 -2.78 -2.68 -19.70
CA LEU A 166 -3.34 -3.10 -18.41
C LEU A 166 -4.67 -3.82 -18.62
N LEU A 167 -4.73 -5.09 -18.24
CA LEU A 167 -5.91 -5.94 -18.35
C LEU A 167 -6.42 -6.31 -16.95
N LEU A 168 -7.42 -5.54 -16.50
CA LEU A 168 -8.17 -5.76 -15.26
C LEU A 168 -9.26 -6.82 -15.47
N ASN A 169 -9.83 -7.34 -14.38
CA ASN A 169 -10.79 -8.46 -14.41
C ASN A 169 -10.31 -9.66 -15.24
N THR A 170 -8.99 -9.87 -15.31
CA THR A 170 -8.35 -10.88 -16.15
C THR A 170 -7.45 -11.75 -15.27
N GLU A 171 -8.07 -12.75 -14.62
CA GLU A 171 -7.32 -13.75 -13.87
C GLU A 171 -6.64 -14.74 -14.83
N ILE A 172 -5.31 -14.89 -14.72
CA ILE A 172 -4.57 -15.95 -15.40
C ILE A 172 -4.75 -17.26 -14.62
N THR A 173 -5.24 -18.29 -15.28
CA THR A 173 -5.59 -19.59 -14.68
C THR A 173 -4.69 -20.73 -15.16
N ALA A 174 -3.95 -20.55 -16.25
CA ALA A 174 -2.95 -21.51 -16.72
C ALA A 174 -1.78 -20.82 -17.42
N ILE A 175 -0.59 -21.41 -17.30
CA ILE A 175 0.63 -20.95 -17.97
C ILE A 175 1.35 -22.17 -18.53
N GLU A 176 1.56 -22.19 -19.85
CA GLU A 176 2.24 -23.27 -20.54
C GLU A 176 3.53 -22.76 -21.16
N LYS A 177 4.65 -23.45 -20.88
CA LYS A 177 5.93 -23.14 -21.53
C LYS A 177 5.87 -23.53 -23.01
N THR A 178 6.28 -22.63 -23.89
CA THR A 178 6.42 -22.88 -25.33
C THR A 178 7.89 -22.81 -25.76
N ALA A 179 8.18 -23.10 -27.03
CA ALA A 179 9.54 -23.01 -27.57
C ALA A 179 10.12 -21.58 -27.46
N ASP A 180 9.28 -20.56 -27.67
CA ASP A 180 9.71 -19.15 -27.77
C ASP A 180 9.28 -18.29 -26.58
N GLY A 181 8.64 -18.88 -25.55
CA GLY A 181 8.09 -18.12 -24.44
C GLY A 181 7.07 -18.91 -23.62
N PHE A 182 5.89 -18.32 -23.44
CA PHE A 182 4.77 -18.84 -22.66
C PHE A 182 3.45 -18.53 -23.34
N ASN A 183 2.49 -19.46 -23.20
CA ASN A 183 1.08 -19.22 -23.44
C ASN A 183 0.38 -19.06 -22.08
N LEU A 184 -0.34 -17.96 -21.89
CA LEU A 184 -1.10 -17.66 -20.68
C LEU A 184 -2.60 -17.71 -21.02
N THR A 185 -3.37 -18.46 -20.24
CA THR A 185 -4.82 -18.57 -20.42
C THR A 185 -5.52 -17.83 -19.30
N ASP A 186 -6.45 -16.94 -19.65
CA ASP A 186 -7.30 -16.29 -18.66
C ASP A 186 -8.53 -17.12 -18.26
N HIS A 187 -9.24 -16.70 -17.21
CA HIS A 187 -10.46 -17.34 -16.71
C HIS A 187 -11.59 -17.48 -17.75
N SER A 188 -11.56 -16.70 -18.85
CA SER A 188 -12.52 -16.82 -19.96
C SER A 188 -12.08 -17.81 -21.04
N GLY A 189 -10.88 -18.38 -20.92
CA GLY A 189 -10.27 -19.27 -21.91
C GLY A 189 -9.52 -18.52 -23.02
N LYS A 190 -9.35 -17.21 -22.93
CA LYS A 190 -8.59 -16.43 -23.91
C LYS A 190 -7.10 -16.61 -23.66
N ASN A 191 -6.35 -16.77 -24.75
CA ASN A 191 -4.92 -17.01 -24.75
C ASN A 191 -4.12 -15.74 -25.06
N TYR A 192 -3.01 -15.58 -24.35
CA TYR A 192 -2.02 -14.52 -24.53
C TYR A 192 -0.63 -15.15 -24.65
N GLN A 193 0.24 -14.55 -25.45
CA GLN A 193 1.61 -15.05 -25.62
C GLN A 193 2.60 -14.03 -25.12
N SER A 194 3.59 -14.47 -24.34
CA SER A 194 4.68 -13.63 -23.86
C SER A 194 6.02 -14.35 -23.88
N ARG A 195 7.13 -13.62 -24.08
CA ARG A 195 8.48 -14.19 -23.98
C ARG A 195 8.89 -14.41 -22.54
N PHE A 196 8.62 -13.42 -21.68
CA PHE A 196 8.90 -13.44 -20.25
C PHE A 196 7.60 -13.35 -19.44
N VAL A 197 7.57 -14.00 -18.28
CA VAL A 197 6.46 -13.92 -17.32
C VAL A 197 7.00 -13.60 -15.95
N ILE A 198 6.40 -12.60 -15.30
CA ILE A 198 6.75 -12.14 -13.96
C ILE A 198 5.57 -12.44 -13.04
N ASN A 199 5.78 -13.33 -12.08
CA ASN A 199 4.80 -13.64 -11.04
C ASN A 199 4.90 -12.61 -9.91
N ALA A 200 3.92 -11.70 -9.85
CA ALA A 200 3.74 -10.72 -8.79
C ALA A 200 2.35 -10.87 -8.10
N GLY A 201 1.82 -12.11 -8.07
CA GLY A 201 0.46 -12.42 -7.65
C GLY A 201 0.17 -12.34 -6.15
N GLY A 202 1.11 -11.87 -5.33
CA GLY A 202 0.93 -11.67 -3.89
C GLY A 202 0.56 -12.97 -3.18
N VAL A 203 -0.65 -13.02 -2.60
CA VAL A 203 -1.14 -14.21 -1.86
C VAL A 203 -1.35 -15.44 -2.74
N SER A 204 -1.38 -15.27 -4.07
CA SER A 204 -1.53 -16.36 -5.04
C SER A 204 -0.20 -16.73 -5.74
N SER A 205 0.93 -16.19 -5.28
CA SER A 205 2.21 -16.38 -5.97
C SER A 205 2.72 -17.82 -5.96
N ASP A 206 2.42 -18.62 -4.93
CA ASP A 206 2.71 -20.05 -4.94
C ASP A 206 1.89 -20.79 -6.00
N THR A 207 0.59 -20.52 -6.06
CA THR A 207 -0.34 -21.11 -7.03
C THR A 207 0.09 -20.78 -8.46
N ILE A 208 0.50 -19.53 -8.72
CA ILE A 208 1.01 -19.11 -10.04
C ILE A 208 2.34 -19.79 -10.36
N SER A 209 3.22 -19.96 -9.38
CA SER A 209 4.49 -20.71 -9.55
C SER A 209 4.22 -22.17 -9.91
N GLN A 210 3.24 -22.80 -9.26
CA GLN A 210 2.83 -24.18 -9.54
C GLN A 210 2.29 -24.37 -10.96
N MET A 211 1.70 -23.34 -11.59
CA MET A 211 1.23 -23.42 -12.99
C MET A 211 2.36 -23.77 -13.98
N VAL A 212 3.61 -23.44 -13.66
CA VAL A 212 4.79 -23.80 -14.47
C VAL A 212 5.59 -24.97 -13.89
N GLY A 213 4.98 -25.73 -12.96
CA GLY A 213 5.59 -26.92 -12.35
C GLY A 213 6.59 -26.63 -11.22
N LEU A 214 6.54 -25.44 -10.63
CA LEU A 214 7.45 -25.02 -9.56
C LEU A 214 6.74 -24.98 -8.19
N ASP A 215 6.96 -26.01 -7.37
CA ASP A 215 6.28 -26.22 -6.07
C ASP A 215 7.28 -26.35 -4.90
N TYR A 216 8.16 -25.35 -4.74
CA TYR A 216 9.21 -25.35 -3.70
C TYR A 216 8.97 -24.35 -2.56
N PHE A 217 7.87 -23.60 -2.61
CA PHE A 217 7.44 -22.71 -1.53
C PHE A 217 5.91 -22.65 -1.48
N SER A 218 5.38 -22.26 -0.32
CA SER A 218 3.96 -21.98 -0.13
C SER A 218 3.77 -20.59 0.47
N ILE A 219 2.57 -20.03 0.29
CA ILE A 219 2.17 -18.76 0.87
C ILE A 219 1.09 -19.01 1.94
N THR A 220 1.36 -18.56 3.16
CA THR A 220 0.38 -18.53 4.24
C THR A 220 -0.12 -17.09 4.43
N PRO A 221 -1.45 -16.85 4.39
CA PRO A 221 -1.99 -15.53 4.67
C PRO A 221 -1.84 -15.17 6.15
N ARG A 222 -1.28 -14.00 6.43
CA ARG A 222 -1.25 -13.42 7.79
C ARG A 222 -2.02 -12.12 7.83
N THR A 223 -3.11 -12.09 8.60
CA THR A 223 -3.94 -10.91 8.76
C THR A 223 -3.35 -9.94 9.76
N GLY A 224 -3.75 -8.68 9.63
CA GLY A 224 -3.49 -7.63 10.60
C GLY A 224 -4.56 -6.56 10.48
N GLU A 225 -5.26 -6.27 11.58
CA GLU A 225 -6.34 -5.29 11.62
C GLU A 225 -5.84 -3.90 11.98
N TYR A 226 -6.49 -2.88 11.44
CA TYR A 226 -6.11 -1.49 11.64
C TYR A 226 -7.31 -0.65 12.06
N LEU A 227 -7.06 0.34 12.91
CA LEU A 227 -7.97 1.45 13.20
C LEU A 227 -7.47 2.69 12.46
N LEU A 228 -8.36 3.35 11.73
CA LEU A 228 -8.12 4.63 11.09
C LEU A 228 -8.98 5.70 11.73
N MET A 229 -8.34 6.78 12.16
CA MET A 229 -8.96 7.94 12.77
C MET A 229 -9.23 9.03 11.72
N VAL A 230 -10.07 10.01 12.04
CA VAL A 230 -10.42 11.12 11.15
C VAL A 230 -9.20 11.95 10.75
N ARG A 231 -9.26 12.58 9.59
CA ARG A 231 -8.28 13.57 9.15
C ARG A 231 -8.11 14.68 10.20
N GLY A 232 -6.85 15.05 10.46
CA GLY A 232 -6.44 15.99 11.51
C GLY A 232 -6.06 15.31 12.82
N SER A 233 -6.44 14.04 13.05
CA SER A 233 -6.12 13.35 14.31
C SER A 233 -4.64 13.04 14.48
N SER A 234 -3.83 13.12 13.42
CA SER A 234 -2.39 12.87 13.52
C SER A 234 -1.62 13.97 14.23
N SER A 235 -2.24 15.13 14.53
CA SER A 235 -1.58 16.27 15.17
C SER A 235 -1.02 15.98 16.57
N ILE A 236 -1.33 14.82 17.14
CA ILE A 236 -0.82 14.39 18.44
C ILE A 236 0.60 13.81 18.36
N ILE A 237 1.09 13.40 17.20
CA ILE A 237 2.43 12.81 17.01
C ILE A 237 3.09 13.34 15.73
N ASN A 238 4.42 13.32 15.68
CA ASN A 238 5.18 13.88 14.56
C ASN A 238 5.78 12.81 13.64
N THR A 239 6.09 11.64 14.19
CA THR A 239 6.85 10.55 13.55
C THR A 239 6.07 9.24 13.61
N VAL A 240 6.61 8.19 12.98
CA VAL A 240 6.05 6.84 13.08
C VAL A 240 6.52 6.19 14.39
N LEU A 241 5.59 5.89 15.29
CA LEU A 241 5.93 5.29 16.59
C LEU A 241 5.69 3.79 16.58
N PHE A 242 6.76 3.02 16.75
CA PHE A 242 6.72 1.58 16.94
C PHE A 242 6.94 1.23 18.40
N GLN A 243 6.19 0.23 18.87
CA GLN A 243 6.58 -0.48 20.07
C GLN A 243 7.71 -1.47 19.76
N MET A 244 8.41 -1.94 20.79
CA MET A 244 9.45 -2.95 20.65
C MET A 244 8.92 -4.19 19.89
N PRO A 245 9.60 -4.66 18.83
CA PRO A 245 9.17 -5.83 18.07
C PRO A 245 8.99 -7.10 18.93
N THR A 246 8.06 -7.95 18.52
CA THR A 246 7.81 -9.27 19.09
C THR A 246 8.14 -10.37 18.08
N LYS A 247 8.05 -11.65 18.48
CA LYS A 247 8.27 -12.78 17.54
C LYS A 247 7.30 -12.79 16.36
N MET A 248 6.11 -12.19 16.50
CA MET A 248 5.06 -12.21 15.47
C MET A 248 5.12 -11.00 14.52
N GLY A 249 5.87 -9.95 14.84
CA GLY A 249 6.00 -8.76 14.01
C GLY A 249 6.56 -7.54 14.76
N LYS A 250 6.40 -6.36 14.15
CA LYS A 250 6.99 -5.08 14.62
C LYS A 250 6.19 -4.41 15.76
N GLY A 251 5.31 -5.14 16.44
CA GLY A 251 4.39 -4.61 17.44
C GLY A 251 3.28 -3.73 16.86
N ILE A 252 2.45 -3.19 17.75
CA ILE A 252 1.46 -2.16 17.40
C ILE A 252 2.20 -0.84 17.14
N LEU A 253 1.84 -0.18 16.05
CA LEU A 253 2.30 1.17 15.74
C LEU A 253 1.18 2.19 15.92
N VAL A 254 1.61 3.42 16.18
CA VAL A 254 0.78 4.63 16.10
C VAL A 254 1.49 5.57 15.13
N ALA A 255 0.84 5.91 14.01
CA ALA A 255 1.49 6.69 12.97
C ALA A 255 0.58 7.72 12.31
N PRO A 256 1.14 8.85 11.85
CA PRO A 256 0.47 9.72 10.89
C PRO A 256 0.30 8.99 9.54
N THR A 257 -0.74 9.34 8.79
CA THR A 257 -0.83 9.05 7.36
C THR A 257 -0.55 10.31 6.55
N TYR A 258 -0.22 10.17 5.26
CA TYR A 258 0.10 11.30 4.39
C TYR A 258 -0.98 12.41 4.40
N PHE A 259 -2.26 12.04 4.52
CA PHE A 259 -3.36 13.01 4.54
C PHE A 259 -3.75 13.53 5.94
N GLY A 260 -2.97 13.18 6.98
CA GLY A 260 -3.16 13.65 8.35
C GLY A 260 -4.17 12.85 9.17
N ASN A 261 -4.52 11.63 8.76
CA ASN A 261 -5.21 10.68 9.63
C ASN A 261 -4.20 10.06 10.60
N LEU A 262 -4.67 9.55 11.73
CA LEU A 262 -3.89 8.64 12.58
C LEU A 262 -4.27 7.20 12.22
N ILE A 263 -3.27 6.34 12.02
CA ILE A 263 -3.44 4.89 11.85
C ILE A 263 -2.85 4.16 13.06
N ILE A 264 -3.56 3.14 13.53
CA ILE A 264 -3.17 2.32 14.68
C ILE A 264 -3.26 0.85 14.28
N GLY A 265 -2.27 0.06 14.69
CA GLY A 265 -2.22 -1.38 14.45
C GLY A 265 -0.88 -1.81 13.86
N PRO A 266 -0.83 -2.91 13.10
CA PRO A 266 -1.78 -4.00 13.16
C PRO A 266 -1.42 -5.02 14.23
N ASP A 267 -2.40 -5.83 14.60
CA ASP A 267 -2.09 -7.13 15.17
C ASP A 267 -1.52 -8.11 14.12
N ALA A 268 -1.29 -9.35 14.52
CA ALA A 268 -0.76 -10.39 13.65
C ALA A 268 -1.38 -11.75 13.98
N VAL A 269 -2.19 -12.28 13.06
CA VAL A 269 -2.84 -13.59 13.17
C VAL A 269 -2.57 -14.37 11.89
N ASN A 270 -2.07 -15.60 12.01
CA ASN A 270 -1.99 -16.51 10.87
C ASN A 270 -3.37 -17.11 10.65
N GLU A 271 -3.85 -17.08 9.41
CA GLU A 271 -5.14 -17.66 9.04
C GLU A 271 -4.94 -18.85 8.12
N ASP A 272 -5.89 -19.78 8.12
CA ASP A 272 -5.94 -20.85 7.13
C ASP A 272 -6.44 -20.35 5.76
N THR A 273 -7.27 -19.31 5.78
CA THR A 273 -7.87 -18.72 4.57
C THR A 273 -7.78 -17.20 4.61
N VAL A 274 -7.91 -16.56 3.45
CA VAL A 274 -7.90 -15.09 3.37
C VAL A 274 -9.18 -14.53 4.00
N ASP A 275 -9.08 -14.01 5.22
CA ASP A 275 -10.13 -13.21 5.84
C ASP A 275 -9.77 -11.71 5.80
N LYS A 276 -10.70 -10.91 5.29
CA LYS A 276 -10.58 -9.45 5.19
C LYS A 276 -11.49 -8.73 6.20
N SER A 277 -12.19 -9.48 7.05
CA SER A 277 -13.10 -8.99 8.07
C SER A 277 -12.33 -8.37 9.23
N THR A 278 -12.99 -7.51 9.99
CA THR A 278 -12.46 -6.92 11.22
C THR A 278 -13.28 -7.36 12.43
N HIS A 279 -12.68 -7.39 13.61
CA HIS A 279 -13.28 -7.97 14.80
C HIS A 279 -13.16 -7.02 16.01
N SER A 280 -14.28 -6.74 16.69
CA SER A 280 -14.35 -5.77 17.79
C SER A 280 -13.35 -6.06 18.93
N GLU A 281 -13.12 -7.34 19.25
CA GLU A 281 -12.15 -7.78 20.25
C GLU A 281 -10.69 -7.50 19.83
N ARG A 282 -10.34 -7.77 18.57
CA ARG A 282 -9.01 -7.51 18.02
C ARG A 282 -8.73 -6.01 17.97
N LEU A 283 -9.70 -5.22 17.50
CA LEU A 283 -9.63 -3.77 17.47
C LEU A 283 -9.51 -3.16 18.89
N LEU A 284 -10.23 -3.68 19.89
CA LEU A 284 -10.08 -3.27 21.29
C LEU A 284 -8.65 -3.55 21.79
N LYS A 285 -8.12 -4.75 21.53
CA LYS A 285 -6.76 -5.11 21.91
C LYS A 285 -5.73 -4.17 21.27
N ILE A 286 -5.85 -3.91 19.97
CA ILE A 286 -4.99 -2.96 19.24
C ILE A 286 -5.05 -1.57 19.88
N PHE A 287 -6.26 -1.08 20.19
CA PHE A 287 -6.44 0.25 20.79
C PHE A 287 -5.82 0.33 22.20
N ASN A 288 -6.00 -0.71 23.02
CA ASN A 288 -5.42 -0.77 24.37
C ASN A 288 -3.90 -0.84 24.31
N GLU A 289 -3.33 -1.67 23.43
CA GLU A 289 -1.89 -1.75 23.26
C GLU A 289 -1.33 -0.40 22.78
N ALA A 290 -2.00 0.29 21.86
CA ALA A 290 -1.59 1.60 21.39
C ALA A 290 -1.57 2.69 22.47
N LYS A 291 -2.39 2.57 23.53
CA LYS A 291 -2.35 3.49 24.67
C LYS A 291 -1.04 3.44 25.45
N HIS A 292 -0.28 2.34 25.36
CA HIS A 292 1.07 2.29 25.92
C HIS A 292 2.03 3.25 25.21
N THR A 293 1.78 3.56 23.94
CA THR A 293 2.57 4.52 23.15
C THR A 293 2.19 5.96 23.48
N THR A 294 0.90 6.27 23.61
CA THR A 294 0.41 7.61 23.95
C THR A 294 -0.99 7.55 24.58
N ASP A 295 -1.22 8.35 25.61
CA ASP A 295 -2.51 8.50 26.29
C ASP A 295 -3.48 9.44 25.53
N LYS A 296 -3.04 10.09 24.46
CA LYS A 296 -3.82 11.10 23.70
C LYS A 296 -4.78 10.51 22.68
N LEU A 297 -4.88 9.19 22.59
CA LEU A 297 -5.79 8.51 21.66
C LEU A 297 -7.26 8.76 22.02
N ASN A 298 -8.05 9.16 21.02
CA ASN A 298 -9.48 9.39 21.19
C ASN A 298 -10.31 8.49 20.26
N ILE A 299 -10.91 7.44 20.81
CA ILE A 299 -11.69 6.49 20.01
C ILE A 299 -12.89 7.12 19.29
N LYS A 300 -13.44 8.24 19.80
CA LYS A 300 -14.55 8.94 19.13
C LYS A 300 -14.14 9.45 17.74
N GLN A 301 -12.84 9.65 17.50
CA GLN A 301 -12.27 10.04 16.21
C GLN A 301 -12.20 8.89 15.20
N PHE A 302 -12.54 7.65 15.59
CA PHE A 302 -12.59 6.51 14.68
C PHE A 302 -13.50 6.78 13.47
N VAL A 303 -13.01 6.41 12.29
CA VAL A 303 -13.79 6.49 11.05
C VAL A 303 -13.87 5.17 10.31
N ARG A 304 -12.87 4.29 10.41
CA ARG A 304 -12.81 3.05 9.64
C ARG A 304 -11.85 2.03 10.22
N SER A 305 -12.17 0.76 10.07
CA SER A 305 -11.23 -0.36 10.24
C SER A 305 -11.01 -1.09 8.92
N PHE A 306 -9.88 -1.80 8.80
CA PHE A 306 -9.61 -2.69 7.67
C PHE A 306 -8.60 -3.75 8.06
N THR A 307 -8.53 -4.83 7.27
CA THR A 307 -7.61 -5.94 7.46
C THR A 307 -6.62 -6.01 6.30
N GLY A 308 -5.33 -5.95 6.62
CA GLY A 308 -4.25 -6.24 5.68
C GLY A 308 -3.94 -7.73 5.68
N VAL A 309 -3.66 -8.29 4.50
CA VAL A 309 -3.32 -9.72 4.33
C VAL A 309 -1.91 -9.80 3.75
N ARG A 310 -0.98 -10.35 4.53
CA ARG A 310 0.43 -10.51 4.12
C ARG A 310 0.62 -11.88 3.48
N ALA A 311 1.35 -11.91 2.37
CA ALA A 311 1.76 -13.14 1.70
C ALA A 311 3.05 -13.69 2.34
N VAL A 312 2.93 -14.45 3.43
CA VAL A 312 4.09 -14.98 4.16
C VAL A 312 4.57 -16.25 3.45
N SER A 313 5.81 -16.27 2.98
CA SER A 313 6.42 -17.46 2.39
C SER A 313 6.85 -18.46 3.46
N SER A 314 6.86 -19.74 3.10
CA SER A 314 7.46 -20.81 3.92
C SER A 314 8.97 -20.64 4.16
N THR A 315 9.64 -19.76 3.42
CA THR A 315 11.06 -19.42 3.59
C THR A 315 11.30 -18.27 4.57
N ASP A 316 10.24 -17.59 5.04
CA ASP A 316 10.31 -16.36 5.83
C ASP A 316 11.22 -15.26 5.23
N ASP A 317 11.29 -15.23 3.90
CA ASP A 317 12.02 -14.22 3.12
C ASP A 317 11.33 -13.96 1.78
N PHE A 318 11.70 -12.86 1.12
CA PHE A 318 11.27 -12.58 -0.25
C PHE A 318 11.91 -13.58 -1.21
N ILE A 319 11.13 -14.06 -2.17
CA ILE A 319 11.58 -14.94 -3.25
C ILE A 319 11.58 -14.09 -4.52
N ILE A 320 12.75 -13.50 -4.84
CA ILE A 320 12.98 -12.65 -6.01
C ILE A 320 14.05 -13.32 -6.88
N GLU A 321 13.64 -14.06 -7.90
CA GLU A 321 14.58 -14.89 -8.66
C GLU A 321 14.14 -15.19 -10.09
N ALA A 322 15.14 -15.34 -10.97
CA ALA A 322 15.00 -16.08 -12.21
C ALA A 322 14.91 -17.58 -11.90
N THR A 323 13.79 -18.21 -12.25
CA THR A 323 13.54 -19.61 -11.91
C THR A 323 14.24 -20.58 -12.88
N PRO A 324 14.29 -21.89 -12.57
CA PRO A 324 14.74 -22.91 -13.52
C PRO A 324 13.94 -22.96 -14.83
N VAL A 325 12.70 -22.48 -14.82
CA VAL A 325 11.89 -22.32 -16.04
C VAL A 325 12.30 -21.00 -16.71
N THR A 326 13.19 -21.09 -17.71
CA THR A 326 13.75 -19.91 -18.39
C THR A 326 12.65 -18.96 -18.89
N GLY A 327 12.79 -17.67 -18.59
CA GLY A 327 11.84 -16.62 -18.88
C GLY A 327 10.77 -16.40 -17.81
N PHE A 328 10.66 -17.27 -16.79
CA PHE A 328 9.74 -17.10 -15.66
C PHE A 328 10.48 -16.60 -14.42
N ILE A 329 10.02 -15.47 -13.87
CA ILE A 329 10.61 -14.79 -12.72
C ILE A 329 9.59 -14.77 -11.57
N ASN A 330 10.00 -15.23 -10.40
CA ASN A 330 9.20 -15.15 -9.18
C ASN A 330 9.49 -13.85 -8.44
N CYS A 331 8.42 -13.15 -8.02
CA CYS A 331 8.42 -12.09 -7.03
C CYS A 331 7.38 -12.43 -5.95
N ALA A 332 7.71 -13.41 -5.10
CA ALA A 332 6.79 -14.04 -4.16
C ALA A 332 7.18 -13.79 -2.69
N GLY A 333 6.25 -14.06 -1.76
CA GLY A 333 6.51 -13.91 -0.32
C GLY A 333 6.62 -12.46 0.15
N ILE A 334 6.08 -11.50 -0.63
CA ILE A 334 6.26 -10.07 -0.39
C ILE A 334 5.34 -9.59 0.75
N GLN A 335 5.85 -9.71 1.96
CA GLN A 335 5.31 -9.12 3.19
C GLN A 335 6.01 -7.79 3.53
N SER A 336 5.86 -7.24 4.75
CA SER A 336 6.62 -6.07 5.19
C SER A 336 8.13 -6.39 5.12
N PRO A 337 8.99 -5.53 4.54
CA PRO A 337 8.76 -4.14 4.10
C PRO A 337 8.51 -3.98 2.58
N GLY A 338 7.68 -4.82 1.96
CA GLY A 338 7.51 -4.94 0.50
C GLY A 338 7.10 -3.67 -0.25
N LEU A 339 6.29 -2.80 0.37
CA LEU A 339 5.99 -1.47 -0.18
C LEU A 339 7.28 -0.66 -0.36
N THR A 340 8.08 -0.58 0.70
CA THR A 340 9.36 0.13 0.72
C THR A 340 10.40 -0.52 -0.21
N SER A 341 10.43 -1.85 -0.26
CA SER A 341 11.38 -2.59 -1.11
C SER A 341 10.99 -2.63 -2.58
N SER A 342 9.77 -2.23 -2.96
CA SER A 342 9.26 -2.38 -4.34
C SER A 342 10.15 -1.79 -5.44
N PRO A 343 10.81 -0.62 -5.27
CA PRO A 343 11.71 -0.10 -6.30
C PRO A 343 13.00 -0.94 -6.44
N ALA A 344 13.56 -1.41 -5.32
CA ALA A 344 14.76 -2.25 -5.34
C ALA A 344 14.48 -3.67 -5.85
N ILE A 345 13.29 -4.21 -5.58
CA ILE A 345 12.81 -5.47 -6.20
C ILE A 345 12.75 -5.29 -7.72
N THR A 346 12.24 -4.14 -8.18
CA THR A 346 12.16 -3.84 -9.62
C THR A 346 13.53 -3.86 -10.29
N GLU A 347 14.55 -3.25 -9.68
CA GLU A 347 15.92 -3.28 -10.21
C GLU A 347 16.44 -4.72 -10.39
N MET A 348 16.23 -5.60 -9.40
CA MET A 348 16.63 -7.01 -9.51
C MET A 348 15.93 -7.73 -10.66
N VAL A 349 14.63 -7.48 -10.84
CA VAL A 349 13.85 -8.08 -11.93
C VAL A 349 14.36 -7.61 -13.29
N LEU A 350 14.67 -6.32 -13.44
CA LEU A 350 15.26 -5.81 -14.68
C LEU A 350 16.60 -6.48 -14.98
N ASP A 351 17.44 -6.70 -13.96
CA ASP A 351 18.72 -7.38 -14.14
C ASP A 351 18.55 -8.84 -14.53
N PHE A 352 17.56 -9.56 -13.99
CA PHE A 352 17.23 -10.91 -14.44
C PHE A 352 16.79 -10.95 -15.91
N LEU A 353 15.94 -10.00 -16.33
CA LEU A 353 15.50 -9.91 -17.72
C LEU A 353 16.68 -9.62 -18.66
N LYS A 354 17.57 -8.68 -18.31
CA LYS A 354 18.78 -8.38 -19.09
C LYS A 354 19.69 -9.60 -19.22
N ASN A 355 19.92 -10.32 -18.11
CA ASN A 355 20.75 -11.53 -18.09
C ASN A 355 20.16 -12.67 -18.93
N GLN A 356 18.86 -12.64 -19.22
CA GLN A 356 18.17 -13.57 -20.12
C GLN A 356 17.94 -12.99 -21.52
N ASN A 357 18.68 -11.94 -21.91
CA ASN A 357 18.66 -11.33 -23.23
C ASN A 357 17.30 -10.69 -23.62
N CYS A 358 16.56 -10.15 -22.66
CA CYS A 358 15.45 -9.24 -22.95
C CYS A 358 16.01 -7.94 -23.59
N PRO A 359 15.37 -7.38 -24.64
CA PRO A 359 15.91 -6.22 -25.36
C PRO A 359 15.62 -4.90 -24.63
N PHE A 360 16.62 -4.37 -23.93
CA PHE A 360 16.51 -3.08 -23.22
C PHE A 360 16.98 -1.93 -24.12
N GLU A 361 16.15 -1.53 -25.07
CA GLU A 361 16.34 -0.30 -25.86
C GLU A 361 15.49 0.81 -25.24
N GLU A 362 16.12 1.90 -24.76
CA GLU A 362 15.42 3.06 -24.19
C GLU A 362 14.46 3.69 -25.21
N ASP A 363 13.25 4.04 -24.77
CA ASP A 363 12.30 4.80 -25.56
C ASP A 363 12.51 6.31 -25.33
N PRO A 364 12.92 7.10 -26.35
CA PRO A 364 13.13 8.53 -26.20
C PRO A 364 11.85 9.32 -25.91
N SER A 365 10.67 8.71 -26.09
CA SER A 365 9.37 9.30 -25.77
C SER A 365 8.93 9.08 -24.33
N PHE A 366 9.68 8.29 -23.55
CA PHE A 366 9.34 7.98 -22.17
C PHE A 366 9.18 9.25 -21.33
N ASN A 367 8.00 9.40 -20.71
CA ASN A 367 7.71 10.46 -19.77
C ASN A 367 7.64 9.89 -18.35
N PRO A 368 8.62 10.18 -17.47
CA PRO A 368 8.58 9.70 -16.09
C PRO A 368 7.52 10.39 -15.23
N TYR A 369 7.00 11.54 -15.68
CA TYR A 369 6.18 12.43 -14.87
C TYR A 369 4.68 12.12 -14.99
N ARG A 370 4.00 12.12 -13.84
CA ARG A 370 2.55 12.04 -13.71
C ARG A 370 2.07 13.14 -12.75
N ALA A 371 1.15 13.98 -13.21
CA ALA A 371 0.57 15.06 -12.39
C ALA A 371 -0.31 14.48 -11.27
N PRO A 372 -0.38 15.10 -10.07
CA PRO A 372 -1.28 14.64 -9.00
C PRO A 372 -2.76 14.72 -9.42
N ILE A 373 -3.61 13.80 -8.95
CA ILE A 373 -5.08 13.98 -8.98
C ILE A 373 -5.50 14.95 -7.87
N ILE A 374 -4.94 14.75 -6.67
CA ILE A 374 -5.12 15.62 -5.51
C ILE A 374 -3.77 15.93 -4.88
N THR A 375 -3.69 17.11 -4.27
CA THR A 375 -2.58 17.49 -3.40
C THR A 375 -3.09 17.62 -1.96
N ARG A 376 -2.23 17.32 -0.98
CA ARG A 376 -2.57 17.53 0.43
C ARG A 376 -2.69 19.03 0.67
N SER A 377 -3.88 19.49 1.06
CA SER A 377 -4.15 20.88 1.41
C SER A 377 -4.91 21.00 2.72
N GLU A 378 -4.84 22.13 3.40
CA GLU A 378 -5.77 22.40 4.50
C GLU A 378 -7.21 22.48 3.99
N LEU A 379 -8.15 21.98 4.80
CA LEU A 379 -9.57 22.01 4.47
C LEU A 379 -10.17 23.36 4.84
N LYS A 380 -10.82 24.02 3.88
CA LYS A 380 -11.54 25.28 4.11
C LYS A 380 -12.72 25.12 5.08
N PRO A 381 -13.13 26.17 5.81
CA PRO A 381 -14.37 26.18 6.56
C PRO A 381 -15.59 25.82 5.69
N LEU A 382 -16.55 25.06 6.25
CA LEU A 382 -17.73 24.60 5.50
C LEU A 382 -18.54 25.75 4.86
N LYS A 383 -18.59 26.91 5.51
CA LYS A 383 -19.30 28.10 5.01
C LYS A 383 -18.73 28.61 3.68
N GLU A 384 -17.43 28.47 3.46
CA GLU A 384 -16.76 28.92 2.23
C GLU A 384 -17.03 28.00 1.05
N ILE A 385 -17.24 26.70 1.31
CA ILE A 385 -17.52 25.73 0.24
C ILE A 385 -19.02 25.55 -0.05
N THR A 386 -19.89 25.95 0.88
CA THR A 386 -21.35 25.79 0.76
C THR A 386 -21.92 26.36 -0.56
N PRO A 387 -21.50 27.55 -1.04
CA PRO A 387 -21.99 28.08 -2.32
C PRO A 387 -21.70 27.20 -3.54
N PHE A 388 -20.76 26.25 -3.42
CA PHE A 388 -20.35 25.36 -4.51
C PHE A 388 -20.93 23.95 -4.38
N VAL A 389 -21.68 23.65 -3.31
CA VAL A 389 -22.23 22.29 -3.10
C VAL A 389 -23.44 22.06 -3.98
N ASP A 390 -24.41 22.98 -3.96
CA ASP A 390 -25.73 22.82 -4.57
C ASP A 390 -25.87 23.64 -5.86
N ILE A 391 -24.80 23.67 -6.66
CA ILE A 391 -24.81 24.27 -7.99
C ILE A 391 -25.01 23.20 -9.08
N ASP A 392 -25.33 23.66 -10.28
CA ASP A 392 -25.35 22.83 -11.48
C ASP A 392 -23.96 22.21 -11.74
N SER A 393 -23.95 21.15 -12.56
CA SER A 393 -22.71 20.48 -12.99
C SER A 393 -21.72 21.52 -13.52
N SER A 394 -20.57 21.59 -12.86
CA SER A 394 -19.50 22.53 -13.17
C SER A 394 -18.19 22.04 -12.54
N PRO A 395 -17.02 22.47 -13.06
CA PRO A 395 -15.73 22.09 -12.49
C PRO A 395 -15.58 22.39 -11.00
N GLU A 396 -16.20 23.47 -10.52
CA GLU A 396 -16.10 23.91 -9.12
C GLU A 396 -17.10 23.23 -8.18
N LYS A 397 -18.07 22.47 -8.71
CA LYS A 397 -19.09 21.82 -7.88
C LYS A 397 -18.45 20.86 -6.88
N ILE A 398 -18.72 21.07 -5.60
CA ILE A 398 -18.21 20.22 -4.52
C ILE A 398 -19.10 18.99 -4.34
N ILE A 399 -18.54 17.82 -4.67
CA ILE A 399 -19.19 16.51 -4.56
C ILE A 399 -19.02 15.92 -3.16
N CYS A 400 -17.80 15.99 -2.60
CA CYS A 400 -17.53 15.54 -1.23
C CYS A 400 -17.19 16.73 -0.32
N ARG A 401 -18.09 17.10 0.59
CA ARG A 401 -17.87 18.21 1.54
C ARG A 401 -16.74 17.94 2.55
N CYS A 402 -16.62 16.70 3.02
CA CYS A 402 -15.67 16.35 4.08
C CYS A 402 -14.21 16.40 3.60
N GLU A 403 -13.96 16.03 2.34
CA GLU A 403 -12.62 16.00 1.74
C GLU A 403 -12.45 17.07 0.65
N GLN A 404 -13.46 17.92 0.45
CA GLN A 404 -13.50 19.04 -0.51
C GLN A 404 -13.19 18.61 -1.95
N VAL A 405 -13.73 17.46 -2.35
CA VAL A 405 -13.54 16.91 -3.69
C VAL A 405 -14.53 17.56 -4.65
N SER A 406 -13.99 18.16 -5.71
CA SER A 406 -14.77 18.76 -6.79
C SER A 406 -15.20 17.74 -7.84
N GLU A 407 -16.18 18.10 -8.66
CA GLU A 407 -16.58 17.33 -9.82
C GLU A 407 -15.44 17.20 -10.84
N ALA A 408 -14.68 18.28 -11.08
CA ALA A 408 -13.51 18.23 -11.96
C ALA A 408 -12.47 17.21 -11.52
N THR A 409 -12.24 17.08 -10.21
CA THR A 409 -11.30 16.09 -9.65
C THR A 409 -11.76 14.65 -9.93
N ILE A 410 -13.06 14.39 -9.88
CA ILE A 410 -13.61 13.05 -10.20
C ILE A 410 -13.46 12.78 -11.70
N ILE A 411 -13.79 13.75 -12.55
CA ILE A 411 -13.66 13.62 -14.01
C ILE A 411 -12.19 13.40 -14.40
N ASP A 412 -11.26 14.14 -13.80
CA ASP A 412 -9.82 13.93 -13.99
C ASP A 412 -9.39 12.51 -13.61
N ALA A 413 -9.80 12.03 -12.44
CA ALA A 413 -9.49 10.67 -11.99
C ALA A 413 -10.00 9.57 -12.94
N MET A 414 -11.07 9.81 -13.70
CA MET A 414 -11.62 8.87 -14.68
C MET A 414 -10.93 8.92 -16.05
N ASN A 415 -10.16 9.97 -16.33
CA ASN A 415 -9.58 10.23 -17.65
C ASN A 415 -8.05 10.02 -17.70
N ARG A 416 -7.52 9.15 -16.84
CA ARG A 416 -6.07 8.89 -16.69
C ARG A 416 -5.60 7.55 -17.27
N GLY A 417 -6.30 7.05 -18.28
CA GLY A 417 -5.94 5.83 -19.02
C GLY A 417 -6.32 4.51 -18.34
N ILE A 418 -6.65 4.53 -17.04
CA ILE A 418 -7.24 3.38 -16.34
C ILE A 418 -8.74 3.60 -16.21
N THR A 419 -9.54 2.70 -16.77
CA THR A 419 -11.00 2.76 -16.65
C THR A 419 -11.44 2.57 -15.20
N VAL A 420 -12.10 3.57 -14.63
CA VAL A 420 -12.61 3.51 -13.25
C VAL A 420 -14.12 3.27 -13.26
N THR A 421 -14.54 2.09 -12.84
CA THR A 421 -15.94 1.64 -12.93
C THR A 421 -16.67 1.61 -11.58
N THR A 422 -16.01 1.96 -10.47
CA THR A 422 -16.60 1.91 -9.13
C THR A 422 -16.37 3.19 -8.34
N VAL A 423 -17.32 3.51 -7.46
CA VAL A 423 -17.22 4.64 -6.52
C VAL A 423 -16.00 4.47 -5.60
N ASP A 424 -15.64 3.23 -5.25
CA ASP A 424 -14.47 2.94 -4.42
C ASP A 424 -13.13 3.19 -5.17
N GLY A 425 -13.11 2.97 -6.49
CA GLY A 425 -11.99 3.38 -7.36
C GLY A 425 -11.79 4.90 -7.41
N ILE A 426 -12.89 5.68 -7.44
CA ILE A 426 -12.84 7.15 -7.30
C ILE A 426 -12.38 7.55 -5.91
N LYS A 427 -12.88 6.87 -4.87
CA LYS A 427 -12.54 7.13 -3.48
C LYS A 427 -11.04 6.98 -3.20
N ARG A 428 -10.37 5.96 -3.74
CA ARG A 428 -8.90 5.81 -3.60
C ARG A 428 -8.10 6.92 -4.27
N ARG A 429 -8.55 7.38 -5.44
CA ARG A 429 -7.89 8.43 -6.25
C ARG A 429 -8.11 9.84 -5.73
N THR A 430 -9.30 10.11 -5.20
CA THR A 430 -9.76 11.48 -4.90
C THR A 430 -10.02 11.73 -3.42
N ARG A 431 -10.07 10.68 -2.61
CA ARG A 431 -10.56 10.67 -1.21
C ARG A 431 -12.05 10.94 -1.04
N ALA A 432 -12.85 11.06 -2.10
CA ALA A 432 -14.30 11.21 -1.96
C ALA A 432 -14.89 10.01 -1.19
N GLY A 433 -15.39 10.26 0.03
CA GLY A 433 -15.90 9.22 0.93
C GLY A 433 -14.92 8.72 2.01
N PHE A 434 -13.70 9.27 2.10
CA PHE A 434 -12.78 9.02 3.23
C PHE A 434 -13.05 9.88 4.46
N GLY A 435 -13.81 10.98 4.31
CA GLY A 435 -14.11 11.88 5.42
C GLY A 435 -15.03 11.26 6.48
N TRP A 436 -15.34 12.02 7.54
CA TRP A 436 -16.10 11.52 8.70
C TRP A 436 -17.39 10.74 8.38
N CYS A 437 -18.12 11.14 7.33
CA CYS A 437 -19.36 10.48 6.92
C CYS A 437 -19.16 9.15 6.19
N GLN A 438 -17.93 8.74 5.89
CA GLN A 438 -17.60 7.48 5.21
C GLN A 438 -18.35 7.25 3.90
N GLY A 439 -18.68 8.32 3.20
CA GLY A 439 -19.36 8.27 1.90
C GLY A 439 -20.89 8.29 1.96
N THR A 440 -21.52 8.28 3.14
CA THR A 440 -23.00 8.28 3.29
C THR A 440 -23.69 9.36 2.44
N PHE A 441 -23.07 10.54 2.29
CA PHE A 441 -23.66 11.65 1.54
C PHE A 441 -23.14 11.82 0.11
N CYS A 442 -21.86 11.51 -0.14
CA CYS A 442 -21.26 11.78 -1.44
C CYS A 442 -21.30 10.59 -2.39
N ARG A 443 -21.50 9.35 -1.94
CA ARG A 443 -21.51 8.17 -2.83
C ARG A 443 -22.54 8.28 -3.97
N PRO A 444 -23.82 8.66 -3.73
CA PRO A 444 -24.78 8.86 -4.83
C PRO A 444 -24.34 9.96 -5.80
N ARG A 445 -23.81 11.07 -5.26
CA ARG A 445 -23.33 12.22 -6.05
C ARG A 445 -22.09 11.88 -6.89
N VAL A 446 -21.22 11.00 -6.38
CA VAL A 446 -20.08 10.47 -7.14
C VAL A 446 -20.58 9.59 -8.28
N ALA A 447 -21.53 8.69 -8.00
CA ALA A 447 -22.14 7.83 -9.02
C ALA A 447 -22.78 8.68 -10.13
N GLU A 448 -23.56 9.72 -9.80
CA GLU A 448 -24.14 10.65 -10.79
C GLU A 448 -23.08 11.29 -11.71
N VAL A 449 -21.89 11.62 -11.20
CA VAL A 449 -20.78 12.14 -12.03
C VAL A 449 -20.25 11.04 -12.94
N MET A 450 -20.03 9.85 -12.39
CA MET A 450 -19.52 8.70 -13.13
C MET A 450 -20.47 8.27 -14.26
N GLU A 451 -21.77 8.22 -14.00
CA GLU A 451 -22.80 7.86 -14.98
C GLU A 451 -22.81 8.80 -16.19
N ARG A 452 -22.60 10.10 -15.96
CA ARG A 452 -22.46 11.06 -17.05
C ARG A 452 -21.22 10.81 -17.90
N VAL A 453 -20.12 10.37 -17.28
CA VAL A 453 -18.86 10.10 -17.97
C VAL A 453 -18.91 8.76 -18.72
N LEU A 454 -19.50 7.72 -18.11
CA LEU A 454 -19.51 6.35 -18.63
C LEU A 454 -20.72 6.03 -19.51
N GLY A 455 -21.80 6.81 -19.40
CA GLY A 455 -23.02 6.63 -20.19
C GLY A 455 -23.90 5.44 -19.77
N HIS A 456 -23.67 4.87 -18.59
CA HIS A 456 -24.49 3.81 -18.00
C HIS A 456 -24.61 4.00 -16.47
N GLU A 457 -25.60 3.36 -15.87
CA GLU A 457 -25.87 3.40 -14.43
C GLU A 457 -24.69 2.85 -13.61
N ILE A 458 -24.43 3.45 -12.45
CA ILE A 458 -23.39 3.04 -11.51
C ILE A 458 -24.03 2.67 -10.18
N ASP A 459 -23.83 1.42 -9.75
CA ASP A 459 -24.24 1.01 -8.42
C ASP A 459 -23.41 1.75 -7.35
N SER A 460 -24.01 2.79 -6.78
CA SER A 460 -23.41 3.58 -5.71
C SER A 460 -23.22 2.80 -4.39
N GLY A 461 -23.93 1.67 -4.23
CA GLY A 461 -23.84 0.74 -3.11
C GLY A 461 -22.76 -0.32 -3.30
N PHE A 462 -22.42 -0.66 -4.54
CA PHE A 462 -21.36 -1.64 -4.84
C PHE A 462 -20.03 -1.19 -4.24
N ASP A 463 -19.49 -2.05 -3.39
CA ASP A 463 -18.23 -1.84 -2.72
C ASP A 463 -17.53 -3.20 -2.65
N VAL A 464 -16.61 -3.42 -3.58
CA VAL A 464 -15.80 -4.64 -3.69
C VAL A 464 -15.03 -4.94 -2.38
N GLU A 465 -14.83 -3.94 -1.50
CA GLU A 465 -14.23 -4.19 -0.19
C GLU A 465 -15.21 -4.67 0.89
N HIS A 466 -16.51 -4.47 0.70
CA HIS A 466 -17.55 -4.85 1.67
C HIS A 466 -18.38 -6.05 1.21
N SER A 467 -18.35 -6.38 -0.08
CA SER A 467 -19.01 -7.58 -0.61
C SER A 467 -18.45 -8.85 0.05
N GLY A 468 -19.24 -9.45 0.94
CA GLY A 468 -18.88 -10.69 1.65
C GLY A 468 -17.89 -10.53 2.80
N VAL A 469 -17.63 -9.30 3.27
CA VAL A 469 -16.66 -9.01 4.34
C VAL A 469 -17.35 -8.31 5.50
N ASN A 470 -17.18 -8.80 6.73
CA ASN A 470 -17.72 -8.14 7.91
C ASN A 470 -16.78 -7.04 8.39
N ARG A 471 -17.26 -5.79 8.47
CA ARG A 471 -16.50 -4.65 9.01
C ARG A 471 -17.22 -4.08 10.22
N VAL A 472 -16.48 -3.94 11.32
CA VAL A 472 -17.01 -3.36 12.56
C VAL A 472 -17.39 -1.91 12.31
N GLY A 473 -18.65 -1.59 12.60
CA GLY A 473 -19.18 -0.25 12.39
C GLY A 473 -18.63 0.76 13.39
N LYS A 474 -18.70 2.05 13.06
CA LYS A 474 -18.26 3.13 13.96
C LYS A 474 -18.95 3.09 15.32
N ASN A 475 -20.28 3.03 15.35
CA ASN A 475 -21.02 3.04 16.60
C ASN A 475 -20.72 1.79 17.42
N GLU A 476 -20.62 0.64 16.75
CA GLU A 476 -20.26 -0.63 17.36
C GLU A 476 -18.90 -0.56 18.06
N ILE A 477 -17.83 -0.15 17.37
CA ILE A 477 -16.49 -0.12 17.97
C ILE A 477 -16.34 0.95 19.04
N VAL A 478 -16.94 2.13 18.84
CA VAL A 478 -16.87 3.22 19.82
C VAL A 478 -17.58 2.80 21.11
N ASP A 479 -18.77 2.23 21.01
CA ASP A 479 -19.51 1.74 22.18
C ASP A 479 -18.81 0.55 22.83
N TYR A 480 -18.28 -0.38 22.03
CA TYR A 480 -17.59 -1.56 22.52
C TYR A 480 -16.33 -1.17 23.30
N ILE A 481 -15.45 -0.35 22.73
CA ILE A 481 -14.24 0.10 23.41
C ILE A 481 -14.58 0.93 24.64
N SER A 482 -15.53 1.87 24.55
CA SER A 482 -15.91 2.71 25.69
C SER A 482 -16.46 1.90 26.88
N LYS A 483 -17.04 0.72 26.65
CA LYS A 483 -17.51 -0.19 27.71
C LYS A 483 -16.42 -1.07 28.33
N HIS A 484 -15.27 -1.20 27.67
CA HIS A 484 -14.19 -2.13 28.06
C HIS A 484 -12.84 -1.42 28.28
N THR A 485 -12.83 -0.09 28.34
CA THR A 485 -11.68 0.69 28.82
C THR A 485 -12.09 1.45 30.08
N ASP A 486 -11.87 0.80 31.22
CA ASP A 486 -11.87 1.42 32.55
C ASP A 486 -10.43 1.71 32.99
#